data_AF-M5FTN9-F1
#
_entry.id   AF-M5FTN9-F1
#
_cell.length_a   1.000
_cell.length_b   1.000
_cell.length_c   1.000
_cell.angle_alpha   90.00
_cell.angle_beta   90.00
_cell.angle_gamma   90.00
#
_symmetry.space_group_name_H-M   'P 1'
#
loop_
_entity.id
_entity.type
_entity.pdbx_description
1 polymer ?
#
loop_
_entity_poly.entity_id
_entity_poly.type
_entity_poly.pdbx_seq_one_letter_code
_entity_poly.pdbx_strand_id
1 'polypeptide(L)'
;MPKLESDQPAVNGEKEREKEKEKKGHKSGKLSGTSTPSASRSPSSVSLSLLPRLKIPRIEAPLPHIEFAPFVVPRQRRLQTAAVAMWSLMVPLTQSLFFILCSIPPFWPLIAAYLIWVFFIDDAPNNGARAWPWFRSLTFWKLFAHYYPAELMNEAALPPDRPYIFGYHPHGIIGMGAIASFATESIGFSESFPGIIPHLLTLSSNFYLPIYRDILLWMGIASVSRKSCANILKKGPGQSITIVIGGAAESLSAHPGTADLTLKKRFGFIKLAIQYGADLVPVFSFGENDIYEQLSNEKGTTLYKLQKKFQHLFGFTLPLFHGRGILNYTIGLMPYRRRIVIVCGRPIHVERVANPSQQLLEETQKLYIEELMRIWDTYKDAFAKQRRKELTLIA
;
A
#
# COMPACT_ATOMS: atom_id res chain seq x y z
N MET A 1 4.61 -56.72 18.11
CA MET A 1 4.95 -57.74 19.13
C MET A 1 6.11 -58.57 18.61
N PRO A 2 7.05 -59.00 19.48
CA PRO A 2 8.39 -58.40 19.55
C PRO A 2 9.55 -59.42 19.60
N LYS A 3 10.78 -58.87 19.74
CA LYS A 3 12.02 -59.39 20.41
C LYS A 3 13.25 -59.29 19.49
N LEU A 4 14.48 -59.00 19.92
CA LEU A 4 15.12 -58.47 21.15
C LEU A 4 16.62 -58.47 20.82
N GLU A 5 17.39 -57.53 21.39
CA GLU A 5 18.81 -57.58 21.84
C GLU A 5 19.41 -56.17 21.72
N SER A 6 20.27 -55.66 22.58
CA SER A 6 20.60 -55.83 24.00
C SER A 6 21.81 -54.89 24.19
N ASP A 7 21.79 -53.98 25.16
CA ASP A 7 22.77 -53.96 26.26
C ASP A 7 22.82 -52.63 27.02
N GLN A 8 22.83 -52.83 28.34
CA GLN A 8 23.07 -51.91 29.43
C GLN A 8 24.43 -52.32 30.05
N PRO A 9 25.13 -51.48 30.86
CA PRO A 9 24.67 -51.30 32.23
C PRO A 9 24.92 -49.91 32.86
N ALA A 10 24.19 -49.71 33.95
CA ALA A 10 24.22 -48.58 34.88
C ALA A 10 25.32 -48.71 35.94
N VAL A 11 25.73 -47.59 36.55
CA VAL A 11 26.19 -47.53 37.95
C VAL A 11 25.71 -46.22 38.61
N ASN A 12 25.12 -46.38 39.81
CA ASN A 12 24.60 -45.39 40.75
C ASN A 12 25.69 -44.77 41.67
N GLY A 13 25.35 -43.66 42.33
CA GLY A 13 25.95 -43.21 43.61
C GLY A 13 25.61 -41.73 43.89
N GLU A 14 24.53 -41.41 44.61
CA GLU A 14 24.39 -41.24 46.08
C GLU A 14 24.87 -39.90 46.69
N LYS A 15 23.90 -39.24 47.38
CA LYS A 15 23.95 -38.50 48.67
C LYS A 15 24.54 -37.07 48.70
N GLU A 16 23.73 -36.04 49.07
CA GLU A 16 23.41 -35.54 50.44
C GLU A 16 24.66 -34.95 51.13
N ARG A 17 24.77 -33.76 51.76
CA ARG A 17 23.96 -32.74 52.50
C ARG A 17 24.83 -31.44 52.52
N GLU A 18 24.40 -30.22 52.84
CA GLU A 18 24.05 -29.62 54.16
C GLU A 18 23.87 -28.09 53.89
N LYS A 19 22.75 -27.39 54.17
CA LYS A 19 22.34 -26.70 55.41
C LYS A 19 23.51 -25.98 56.13
N GLU A 20 23.43 -24.74 56.62
CA GLU A 20 22.37 -24.09 57.41
C GLU A 20 22.74 -22.63 57.81
N LYS A 21 21.72 -21.89 58.26
CA LYS A 21 21.63 -20.78 59.26
C LYS A 21 21.32 -19.37 58.70
N GLU A 22 20.11 -18.81 58.87
CA GLU A 22 19.34 -18.42 60.09
C GLU A 22 20.04 -17.32 60.93
N LYS A 23 19.41 -16.27 61.50
CA LYS A 23 18.01 -15.98 61.88
C LYS A 23 17.87 -14.58 62.52
N LYS A 24 16.59 -14.19 62.73
CA LYS A 24 15.98 -13.41 63.87
C LYS A 24 16.13 -11.87 63.86
N GLY A 25 15.17 -11.05 64.32
CA GLY A 25 13.85 -11.18 65.00
C GLY A 25 13.31 -9.75 65.29
N HIS A 26 12.02 -9.41 65.16
CA HIS A 26 10.84 -9.54 66.05
C HIS A 26 10.64 -8.49 67.18
N LYS A 27 9.40 -7.92 67.25
CA LYS A 27 8.61 -7.21 68.33
C LYS A 27 8.06 -5.84 67.86
N SER A 28 6.74 -5.55 67.80
CA SER A 28 5.58 -5.55 68.74
C SER A 28 5.28 -4.14 69.34
N GLY A 29 4.05 -3.62 69.18
CA GLY A 29 3.52 -2.47 69.95
C GLY A 29 2.14 -1.95 69.49
N LYS A 30 1.27 -1.54 70.43
CA LYS A 30 -0.20 -1.38 70.41
C LYS A 30 -0.77 0.03 70.02
N LEU A 31 -2.10 0.07 69.83
CA LEU A 31 -3.02 1.22 69.67
C LEU A 31 -3.10 2.21 70.86
N SER A 32 -3.43 3.49 70.60
CA SER A 32 -4.56 4.25 71.24
C SER A 32 -4.74 5.71 70.74
N GLY A 33 -6.01 6.09 70.52
CA GLY A 33 -6.71 7.29 71.04
C GLY A 33 -6.21 8.74 70.89
N THR A 34 -7.02 9.54 70.18
CA THR A 34 -7.50 10.93 70.48
C THR A 34 -6.53 12.11 70.67
N SER A 35 -6.61 13.12 69.78
CA SER A 35 -6.93 14.54 70.09
C SER A 35 -6.65 15.48 68.90
N THR A 36 -7.64 16.30 68.52
CA THR A 36 -7.51 17.60 67.83
C THR A 36 -7.12 18.68 68.87
N PRO A 37 -6.47 19.83 68.55
CA PRO A 37 -6.86 20.74 67.47
C PRO A 37 -5.80 21.67 66.81
N SER A 38 -6.24 22.30 65.72
CA SER A 38 -5.92 23.67 65.27
C SER A 38 -4.67 23.97 64.41
N ALA A 39 -4.91 24.93 63.50
CA ALA A 39 -3.98 25.88 62.88
C ALA A 39 -3.17 25.43 61.63
N SER A 40 -3.79 25.69 60.48
CA SER A 40 -3.22 26.42 59.34
C SER A 40 -1.70 26.35 59.09
N ARG A 41 -1.28 25.54 58.10
CA ARG A 41 -0.09 25.82 57.28
C ARG A 41 -0.34 25.41 55.83
N SER A 42 -0.04 26.33 54.92
CA SER A 42 -0.02 26.23 53.46
C SER A 42 0.67 24.96 52.94
N PRO A 43 0.24 24.37 51.81
CA PRO A 43 0.99 23.28 51.20
C PRO A 43 2.31 23.80 50.65
N SER A 44 3.41 23.30 51.20
CA SER A 44 4.75 23.46 50.65
C SER A 44 4.80 22.86 49.25
N SER A 45 5.35 23.63 48.32
CA SER A 45 5.66 23.23 46.96
C SER A 45 6.49 21.95 46.93
N VAL A 46 5.94 20.86 46.41
CA VAL A 46 6.70 19.65 46.10
C VAL A 46 7.67 20.01 44.97
N SER A 47 8.97 20.00 45.29
CA SER A 47 10.06 20.24 44.32
C SER A 47 10.05 19.14 43.26
N LEU A 48 9.64 19.51 42.05
CA LEU A 48 9.57 18.64 40.87
C LEU A 48 10.96 18.48 40.21
N SER A 49 12.01 18.27 41.01
CA SER A 49 13.41 18.38 40.57
C SER A 49 14.16 17.05 40.45
N LEU A 50 13.47 15.91 40.39
CA LEU A 50 14.12 14.57 40.34
C LEU A 50 13.75 13.69 39.14
N LEU A 51 13.12 14.26 38.11
CA LEU A 51 13.05 13.58 36.82
C LEU A 51 14.36 13.82 36.04
N PRO A 52 15.09 12.77 35.61
CA PRO A 52 16.23 12.97 34.73
C PRO A 52 15.70 13.65 33.46
N ARG A 53 16.23 14.85 33.18
CA ARG A 53 15.94 15.58 31.95
C ARG A 53 16.30 14.68 30.78
N LEU A 54 15.30 14.08 30.14
CA LEU A 54 15.42 13.50 28.82
C LEU A 54 16.05 14.56 27.92
N LYS A 55 17.33 14.40 27.60
CA LYS A 55 18.01 15.18 26.57
C LYS A 55 17.37 14.77 25.24
N ILE A 56 16.26 15.40 24.89
CA ILE A 56 15.75 15.37 23.52
C ILE A 56 16.83 16.08 22.69
N PRO A 57 17.49 15.41 21.73
CA PRO A 57 18.41 16.10 20.84
C PRO A 57 17.62 17.22 20.15
N ARG A 58 18.09 18.46 20.32
CA ARG A 58 17.55 19.61 19.64
C ARG A 58 17.89 19.42 18.17
N ILE A 59 16.93 18.97 17.37
CA ILE A 59 17.08 18.92 15.92
C ILE A 59 17.06 20.37 15.44
N GLU A 60 18.22 21.03 15.46
CA GLU A 60 18.45 22.30 14.78
C GLU A 60 18.67 22.01 13.28
N ALA A 61 17.72 21.33 12.65
CA ALA A 61 17.61 21.35 11.20
C ALA A 61 16.94 22.69 10.84
N PRO A 62 17.53 23.54 9.99
CA PRO A 62 16.82 24.72 9.49
C PRO A 62 15.51 24.25 8.88
N LEU A 63 14.39 24.87 9.26
CA LEU A 63 13.10 24.61 8.62
C LEU A 63 13.30 24.77 7.11
N PRO A 64 12.92 23.77 6.29
CA PRO A 64 13.19 23.82 4.87
C PRO A 64 12.53 25.07 4.27
N HIS A 65 13.28 25.79 3.45
CA HIS A 65 12.84 27.04 2.85
C HIS A 65 11.53 26.82 2.07
N ILE A 66 10.43 27.46 2.51
CA ILE A 66 9.12 27.30 1.90
C ILE A 66 9.06 28.13 0.62
N GLU A 67 9.08 27.45 -0.52
CA GLU A 67 8.87 28.07 -1.82
C GLU A 67 7.37 28.13 -2.12
N PHE A 68 6.77 29.30 -2.02
CA PHE A 68 5.35 29.48 -2.32
C PHE A 68 5.09 29.44 -3.83
N ALA A 69 3.90 28.97 -4.21
CA ALA A 69 3.47 29.06 -5.59
C ALA A 69 3.33 30.54 -6.01
N PRO A 70 3.82 30.94 -7.19
CA PRO A 70 3.69 32.31 -7.65
C PRO A 70 2.22 32.68 -7.80
N PHE A 71 1.87 33.95 -7.62
CA PHE A 71 0.49 34.42 -7.76
C PHE A 71 -0.07 34.21 -9.19
N VAL A 72 0.80 34.18 -10.20
CA VAL A 72 0.46 34.00 -11.61
C VAL A 72 0.73 32.57 -12.07
N VAL A 73 -0.03 31.60 -11.55
CA VAL A 73 -0.07 30.23 -12.09
C VAL A 73 -1.19 30.11 -13.13
N PRO A 74 -0.95 29.57 -14.35
CA PRO A 74 -1.99 29.37 -15.35
C PRO A 74 -3.21 28.60 -14.81
N ARG A 75 -4.43 28.99 -15.23
CA ARG A 75 -5.69 28.37 -14.77
C ARG A 75 -5.68 26.85 -14.92
N GLN A 76 -5.15 26.34 -16.02
CA GLN A 76 -5.03 24.90 -16.28
C GLN A 76 -4.18 24.18 -15.22
N ARG A 77 -3.04 24.76 -14.80
CA ARG A 77 -2.19 24.19 -13.75
C ARG A 77 -2.87 24.19 -12.37
N ARG A 78 -3.73 25.19 -12.10
CA ARG A 78 -4.56 25.22 -10.89
C ARG A 78 -5.64 24.15 -10.92
N LEU A 79 -6.33 23.95 -12.05
CA LEU A 79 -7.33 22.90 -12.20
C LEU A 79 -6.72 21.50 -12.06
N GLN A 80 -5.54 21.25 -12.64
CA GLN A 80 -4.80 20.00 -12.45
C GLN A 80 -4.42 19.78 -10.98
N THR A 81 -3.94 20.82 -10.30
CA THR A 81 -3.63 20.77 -8.86
C THR A 81 -4.87 20.49 -8.03
N ALA A 82 -6.00 21.13 -8.34
CA ALA A 82 -7.26 20.91 -7.67
C ALA A 82 -7.76 19.48 -7.87
N ALA A 83 -7.62 18.92 -9.08
CA ALA A 83 -8.01 17.54 -9.36
C ALA A 83 -7.22 16.53 -8.52
N VAL A 84 -5.89 16.66 -8.49
CA VAL A 84 -5.04 15.78 -7.67
C VAL A 84 -5.28 16.01 -6.18
N ALA A 85 -5.49 17.26 -5.73
CA ALA A 85 -5.79 17.55 -4.33
C ALA A 85 -7.13 16.95 -3.90
N MET A 86 -8.14 17.06 -4.74
CA MET A 86 -9.44 16.45 -4.51
C MET A 86 -9.28 14.94 -4.40
N TRP A 87 -8.55 14.29 -5.32
CA TRP A 87 -8.26 12.86 -5.24
C TRP A 87 -7.53 12.46 -3.95
N SER A 88 -6.44 13.15 -3.60
CA SER A 88 -5.68 12.90 -2.37
C SER A 88 -6.52 13.08 -1.10
N LEU A 89 -7.57 13.90 -1.15
CA LEU A 89 -8.49 14.14 -0.04
C LEU A 89 -9.78 13.31 -0.15
N MET A 90 -9.94 12.42 -1.14
CA MET A 90 -11.21 11.70 -1.33
C MET A 90 -11.61 10.87 -0.12
N VAL A 91 -10.68 10.15 0.51
CA VAL A 91 -10.99 9.37 1.72
C VAL A 91 -11.49 10.27 2.85
N PRO A 92 -10.75 11.30 3.33
CA PRO A 92 -11.27 12.16 4.40
C PRO A 92 -12.56 12.88 4.00
N LEU A 93 -12.70 13.37 2.76
CA LEU A 93 -13.91 14.05 2.31
C LEU A 93 -15.14 13.13 2.34
N THR A 94 -15.02 11.91 1.81
CA THR A 94 -16.12 10.94 1.80
C THR A 94 -16.47 10.44 3.20
N GLN A 95 -15.48 10.23 4.07
CA GLN A 95 -15.75 9.84 5.46
C GLN A 95 -16.40 10.98 6.25
N SER A 96 -15.92 12.23 6.10
CA SER A 96 -16.57 13.40 6.71
C SER A 96 -18.01 13.54 6.24
N LEU A 97 -18.27 13.39 4.94
CA LEU A 97 -19.64 13.42 4.41
C LEU A 97 -20.50 12.31 5.02
N PHE A 98 -19.99 11.08 5.09
CA PHE A 98 -20.72 9.97 5.70
C PHE A 98 -21.08 10.25 7.17
N PHE A 99 -20.14 10.74 7.97
CA PHE A 99 -20.40 11.06 9.38
C PHE A 99 -21.35 12.25 9.56
N ILE A 100 -21.29 13.25 8.67
CA ILE A 100 -22.27 14.35 8.64
C ILE A 100 -23.67 13.82 8.31
N LEU A 101 -23.81 12.88 7.37
CA LEU A 101 -25.10 12.26 7.09
C LEU A 101 -25.60 11.45 8.30
N CYS A 102 -24.71 10.74 8.99
CA CYS A 102 -25.04 10.02 10.23
C CYS A 102 -25.48 10.93 11.38
N SER A 103 -25.04 12.20 11.42
CA SER A 103 -25.46 13.14 12.48
C SER A 103 -26.85 13.73 12.26
N ILE A 104 -27.50 13.44 11.13
CA ILE A 104 -28.83 13.95 10.76
C ILE A 104 -29.84 12.79 10.80
N PRO A 105 -30.70 12.69 11.85
CA PRO A 105 -31.59 11.54 12.05
C PRO A 105 -32.52 11.17 10.88
N PRO A 106 -33.07 12.13 10.11
CA PRO A 106 -33.86 11.80 8.92
C PRO A 106 -33.15 10.93 7.87
N PHE A 107 -31.81 10.93 7.81
CA PHE A 107 -31.07 10.09 6.87
C PHE A 107 -30.80 8.68 7.38
N TRP A 108 -31.07 8.36 8.65
CA TRP A 108 -30.74 7.05 9.23
C TRP A 108 -31.36 5.86 8.51
N PRO A 109 -32.64 5.88 8.07
CA PRO A 109 -33.19 4.76 7.33
C PRO A 109 -32.43 4.50 6.02
N LEU A 110 -32.03 5.56 5.31
CA LEU A 110 -31.26 5.45 4.08
C LEU A 110 -29.83 4.95 4.34
N ILE A 111 -29.19 5.44 5.39
CA ILE A 111 -27.86 4.99 5.80
C ILE A 111 -27.90 3.51 6.21
N ALA A 112 -28.90 3.11 7.00
CA ALA A 112 -29.07 1.72 7.41
C ALA A 112 -29.28 0.81 6.19
N ALA A 113 -30.18 1.19 5.27
CA ALA A 113 -30.39 0.46 4.02
C ALA A 113 -29.10 0.36 3.18
N TYR A 114 -28.36 1.47 3.06
CA TYR A 114 -27.09 1.50 2.35
C TYR A 114 -26.04 0.60 3.00
N LEU A 115 -25.85 0.65 4.32
CA LEU A 115 -24.89 -0.20 5.02
C LEU A 115 -25.27 -1.68 4.96
N ILE A 116 -26.57 -2.00 5.06
CA ILE A 116 -27.06 -3.36 4.87
C ILE A 116 -26.70 -3.85 3.46
N TRP A 117 -26.96 -3.03 2.44
CA TRP A 117 -26.60 -3.36 1.08
C TRP A 117 -25.09 -3.54 0.90
N VAL A 118 -24.27 -2.63 1.42
CA VAL A 118 -22.80 -2.68 1.33
C VAL A 118 -22.23 -3.94 1.98
N PHE A 119 -22.69 -4.31 3.18
CA PHE A 119 -22.06 -5.37 3.96
C PHE A 119 -22.65 -6.75 3.72
N PHE A 120 -23.91 -6.84 3.29
CA PHE A 120 -24.61 -8.13 3.19
C PHE A 120 -25.10 -8.49 1.78
N ILE A 121 -25.14 -7.54 0.84
CA ILE A 121 -25.73 -7.76 -0.50
C ILE A 121 -24.71 -7.56 -1.62
N ASP A 122 -23.95 -6.47 -1.58
CA ASP A 122 -23.11 -6.02 -2.69
C ASP A 122 -21.73 -6.70 -2.73
N ASP A 123 -21.60 -7.76 -3.53
CA ASP A 123 -20.33 -8.45 -3.79
C ASP A 123 -19.58 -7.90 -5.02
N ALA A 124 -19.94 -6.69 -5.52
CA ALA A 124 -19.27 -6.07 -6.67
C ALA A 124 -17.73 -5.99 -6.55
N PRO A 125 -17.12 -5.69 -5.38
CA PRO A 125 -15.67 -5.69 -5.23
C PRO A 125 -14.99 -7.01 -5.60
N ASN A 126 -15.68 -8.15 -5.48
CA ASN A 126 -15.15 -9.47 -5.80
C ASN A 126 -15.63 -10.01 -7.15
N ASN A 127 -16.38 -9.24 -7.94
CA ASN A 127 -16.97 -9.70 -9.19
C ASN A 127 -16.73 -8.72 -10.34
N GLY A 128 -15.57 -8.03 -10.35
CA GLY A 128 -15.18 -7.12 -11.43
C GLY A 128 -15.82 -5.74 -11.35
N ALA A 129 -16.07 -5.26 -10.12
CA ALA A 129 -16.61 -3.94 -9.84
C ALA A 129 -17.94 -3.66 -10.56
N ARG A 130 -18.29 -2.38 -10.68
CA ARG A 130 -19.43 -1.88 -11.47
C ARG A 130 -18.97 -0.63 -12.20
N ALA A 131 -17.99 -0.84 -13.08
CA ALA A 131 -17.36 0.22 -13.84
C ALA A 131 -18.42 1.05 -14.56
N TRP A 132 -18.33 2.37 -14.41
CA TRP A 132 -19.20 3.32 -15.09
C TRP A 132 -18.38 4.04 -16.15
N PRO A 133 -18.54 3.71 -17.45
CA PRO A 133 -17.68 4.25 -18.51
C PRO A 133 -17.65 5.78 -18.57
N TRP A 134 -18.80 6.42 -18.33
CA TRP A 134 -18.89 7.88 -18.26
C TRP A 134 -18.06 8.45 -17.11
N PHE A 135 -18.14 7.84 -15.91
CA PHE A 135 -17.34 8.26 -14.76
C PHE A 135 -15.84 8.13 -15.03
N ARG A 136 -15.40 7.03 -15.66
CA ARG A 136 -13.99 6.80 -16.05
C ARG A 136 -13.49 7.80 -17.09
N SER A 137 -14.39 8.41 -17.86
CA SER A 137 -14.08 9.34 -18.96
C SER A 137 -14.21 10.82 -18.58
N LEU A 138 -14.53 11.13 -17.31
CA LEU A 138 -14.66 12.51 -16.84
C LEU A 138 -13.39 13.33 -17.10
N THR A 139 -13.57 14.60 -17.48
CA THR A 139 -12.49 15.59 -17.62
C THR A 139 -11.64 15.72 -16.36
N PHE A 140 -12.21 15.40 -15.18
CA PHE A 140 -11.48 15.29 -13.92
C PHE A 140 -10.24 14.38 -14.04
N TRP A 141 -10.37 13.20 -14.67
CA TRP A 141 -9.26 12.26 -14.82
C TRP A 141 -8.24 12.76 -15.84
N LYS A 142 -8.67 13.49 -16.88
CA LYS A 142 -7.74 14.16 -17.80
C LYS A 142 -6.91 15.22 -17.06
N LEU A 143 -7.51 16.01 -16.18
CA LEU A 143 -6.79 16.98 -15.35
C LEU A 143 -5.81 16.28 -14.39
N PHE A 144 -6.23 15.15 -13.82
CA PHE A 144 -5.40 14.30 -12.99
C PHE A 144 -4.17 13.78 -13.75
N ALA A 145 -4.34 13.19 -14.93
CA ALA A 145 -3.22 12.66 -15.73
C ALA A 145 -2.25 13.76 -16.20
N HIS A 146 -2.77 14.91 -16.67
CA HIS A 146 -1.94 16.04 -17.09
C HIS A 146 -1.21 16.74 -15.94
N TYR A 147 -1.58 16.47 -14.69
CA TYR A 147 -0.76 16.88 -13.56
C TYR A 147 0.61 16.20 -13.60
N TYR A 148 0.66 14.89 -13.92
CA TYR A 148 1.88 14.08 -13.99
C TYR A 148 2.47 13.95 -15.38
N PRO A 149 2.11 14.82 -16.34
CA PRO A 149 2.13 14.49 -17.77
C PRO A 149 2.15 12.98 -18.08
N ALA A 150 1.15 12.25 -17.60
CA ALA A 150 1.13 10.79 -17.66
C ALA A 150 0.91 10.28 -19.08
N GLU A 151 1.63 9.22 -19.46
CA GLU A 151 1.56 8.62 -20.80
C GLU A 151 1.54 7.10 -20.71
N LEU A 152 0.74 6.45 -21.57
CA LEU A 152 0.68 5.01 -21.73
C LEU A 152 1.34 4.63 -23.06
N MET A 153 2.33 3.74 -23.01
CA MET A 153 3.04 3.19 -24.17
C MET A 153 2.83 1.68 -24.20
N ASN A 154 2.34 1.15 -25.31
CA ASN A 154 2.18 -0.29 -25.51
C ASN A 154 3.13 -0.80 -26.60
N GLU A 155 3.85 -1.87 -26.31
CA GLU A 155 4.82 -2.46 -27.26
C GLU A 155 4.24 -3.62 -28.08
N ALA A 156 3.05 -4.09 -27.73
CA ALA A 156 2.35 -5.15 -28.45
C ALA A 156 0.85 -4.88 -28.48
N ALA A 157 0.20 -5.36 -29.54
CA ALA A 157 -1.25 -5.50 -29.56
C ALA A 157 -1.67 -6.66 -28.66
N LEU A 158 -2.77 -6.50 -27.93
CA LEU A 158 -3.34 -7.55 -27.08
C LEU A 158 -4.68 -7.99 -27.68
N PRO A 159 -4.78 -9.20 -28.27
CA PRO A 159 -6.05 -9.68 -28.81
C PRO A 159 -7.08 -9.89 -27.70
N PRO A 160 -8.35 -9.48 -27.89
CA PRO A 160 -9.40 -9.63 -26.87
C PRO A 160 -9.98 -11.05 -26.78
N ASP A 161 -9.28 -12.06 -27.32
CA ASP A 161 -9.70 -13.47 -27.38
C ASP A 161 -9.34 -14.26 -26.11
N ARG A 162 -8.62 -13.64 -25.17
CA ARG A 162 -8.15 -14.26 -23.93
C ARG A 162 -8.12 -13.27 -22.76
N PRO A 163 -8.04 -13.76 -21.51
CA PRO A 163 -7.85 -12.89 -20.37
C PRO A 163 -6.38 -12.47 -20.18
N TYR A 164 -6.15 -11.39 -19.42
CA TYR A 164 -4.81 -10.87 -19.14
C TYR A 164 -4.58 -10.55 -17.67
N ILE A 165 -3.33 -10.67 -17.23
CA ILE A 165 -2.86 -10.12 -15.95
C ILE A 165 -1.75 -9.12 -16.24
N PHE A 166 -2.05 -7.83 -16.05
CA PHE A 166 -1.06 -6.76 -16.05
C PHE A 166 -0.36 -6.73 -14.69
N GLY A 167 0.95 -7.00 -14.67
CA GLY A 167 1.75 -6.85 -13.46
C GLY A 167 2.45 -5.49 -13.47
N TYR A 168 2.00 -4.58 -12.61
CA TYR A 168 2.45 -3.19 -12.55
C TYR A 168 3.61 -3.00 -11.57
N HIS A 169 4.66 -2.32 -12.03
CA HIS A 169 5.87 -2.00 -11.28
C HIS A 169 6.38 -0.59 -11.62
N PRO A 170 7.04 0.12 -10.70
CA PRO A 170 7.00 -0.10 -9.26
C PRO A 170 5.64 0.34 -8.69
N HIS A 171 5.32 -0.06 -7.45
CA HIS A 171 4.13 0.44 -6.76
C HIS A 171 4.13 1.96 -6.53
N GLY A 172 5.32 2.54 -6.31
CA GLY A 172 5.43 3.88 -5.73
C GLY A 172 4.76 3.96 -4.36
N ILE A 173 4.46 5.16 -3.89
CA ILE A 173 3.77 5.32 -2.61
C ILE A 173 2.28 4.94 -2.72
N ILE A 174 1.61 5.39 -3.78
CA ILE A 174 0.15 5.24 -3.96
C ILE A 174 -0.30 4.85 -5.39
N GLY A 175 0.62 4.53 -6.31
CA GLY A 175 0.29 4.02 -7.64
C GLY A 175 -0.57 4.96 -8.52
N MET A 176 -0.13 6.21 -8.70
CA MET A 176 -0.86 7.21 -9.48
C MET A 176 -0.87 6.90 -10.97
N GLY A 177 0.23 6.36 -11.51
CA GLY A 177 0.27 5.91 -12.89
C GLY A 177 -0.68 4.73 -13.15
N ALA A 178 -0.84 3.82 -12.18
CA ALA A 178 -1.77 2.70 -12.28
C ALA A 178 -3.23 3.15 -12.29
N ILE A 179 -3.58 4.17 -11.49
CA ILE A 179 -4.91 4.78 -11.51
C ILE A 179 -5.18 5.45 -12.86
N ALA A 180 -4.23 6.26 -13.35
CA ALA A 180 -4.38 6.96 -14.62
C ALA A 180 -4.59 5.99 -15.79
N SER A 181 -3.79 4.91 -15.85
CA SER A 181 -3.85 3.91 -16.93
C SER A 181 -4.99 2.91 -16.80
N PHE A 182 -5.17 2.26 -15.65
CA PHE A 182 -6.04 1.07 -15.55
C PHE A 182 -7.40 1.33 -14.89
N ALA A 183 -7.62 2.50 -14.27
CA ALA A 183 -8.88 2.82 -13.60
C ALA A 183 -9.67 3.94 -14.31
N THR A 184 -9.08 4.60 -15.32
CA THR A 184 -9.69 5.74 -16.02
C THR A 184 -9.41 5.68 -17.51
N GLU A 185 -10.08 6.51 -18.29
CA GLU A 185 -9.78 6.71 -19.73
C GLU A 185 -8.90 7.94 -19.96
N SER A 186 -8.20 8.43 -18.92
CA SER A 186 -7.47 9.70 -19.00
C SER A 186 -6.28 9.69 -19.96
N ILE A 187 -5.68 8.52 -20.17
CA ILE A 187 -4.52 8.30 -21.05
C ILE A 187 -4.78 7.18 -22.06
N GLY A 188 -6.04 6.95 -22.43
CA GLY A 188 -6.41 6.17 -23.61
C GLY A 188 -6.30 4.66 -23.50
N PHE A 189 -6.57 4.05 -22.33
CA PHE A 189 -6.48 2.58 -22.19
C PHE A 189 -7.31 1.82 -23.22
N SER A 190 -8.58 2.19 -23.40
CA SER A 190 -9.47 1.50 -24.34
C SER A 190 -9.06 1.70 -25.80
N GLU A 191 -8.31 2.78 -26.10
CA GLU A 191 -7.73 3.04 -27.42
C GLU A 191 -6.48 2.17 -27.65
N SER A 192 -5.61 2.05 -26.64
CA SER A 192 -4.41 1.19 -26.69
C SER A 192 -4.74 -0.30 -26.71
N PHE A 193 -5.80 -0.72 -26.04
CA PHE A 193 -6.20 -2.13 -25.91
C PHE A 193 -7.70 -2.34 -26.22
N PRO A 194 -8.11 -2.22 -27.50
CA PRO A 194 -9.51 -2.37 -27.89
C PRO A 194 -10.06 -3.75 -27.51
N GLY A 195 -11.22 -3.76 -26.85
CA GLY A 195 -11.89 -5.00 -26.40
C GLY A 195 -11.34 -5.58 -25.09
N ILE A 196 -10.29 -5.00 -24.50
CA ILE A 196 -9.81 -5.37 -23.17
C ILE A 196 -10.52 -4.53 -22.11
N ILE A 197 -11.10 -5.18 -21.11
CA ILE A 197 -11.78 -4.56 -19.97
C ILE A 197 -10.81 -4.58 -18.78
N PRO A 198 -10.32 -3.41 -18.33
CA PRO A 198 -9.38 -3.32 -17.22
C PRO A 198 -10.07 -3.37 -15.87
N HIS A 199 -9.46 -4.09 -14.94
CA HIS A 199 -9.81 -4.07 -13.51
C HIS A 199 -8.55 -3.82 -12.69
N LEU A 200 -8.31 -2.57 -12.27
CA LEU A 200 -7.25 -2.26 -11.32
C LEU A 200 -7.60 -2.83 -9.94
N LEU A 201 -6.68 -3.57 -9.33
CA LEU A 201 -6.94 -4.24 -8.06
C LEU A 201 -6.32 -3.50 -6.87
N THR A 202 -7.10 -3.35 -5.80
CA THR A 202 -6.66 -2.71 -4.55
C THR A 202 -7.05 -3.53 -3.31
N LEU A 203 -6.59 -3.08 -2.14
CA LEU A 203 -6.86 -3.73 -0.85
C LEU A 203 -8.37 -3.83 -0.58
N SER A 204 -8.82 -5.00 -0.11
CA SER A 204 -10.24 -5.24 0.21
C SER A 204 -10.80 -4.26 1.23
N SER A 205 -9.97 -3.76 2.16
CA SER A 205 -10.35 -2.80 3.19
C SER A 205 -10.90 -1.49 2.62
N ASN A 206 -10.46 -1.08 1.42
CA ASN A 206 -10.96 0.13 0.77
C ASN A 206 -12.47 0.04 0.45
N PHE A 207 -13.01 -1.17 0.30
CA PHE A 207 -14.42 -1.39 -0.02
C PHE A 207 -15.34 -1.43 1.21
N TYR A 208 -14.77 -1.30 2.42
CA TYR A 208 -15.52 -1.12 3.66
C TYR A 208 -15.70 0.35 4.05
N LEU A 209 -15.10 1.29 3.31
CA LEU A 209 -15.25 2.72 3.52
C LEU A 209 -16.51 3.22 2.77
N PRO A 210 -17.58 3.64 3.49
CA PRO A 210 -18.79 4.17 2.89
C PRO A 210 -18.48 5.32 1.91
N ILE A 211 -19.24 5.39 0.83
CA ILE A 211 -19.14 6.40 -0.25
C ILE A 211 -17.85 6.26 -1.08
N TYR A 212 -16.68 6.16 -0.44
CA TYR A 212 -15.39 5.96 -1.12
C TYR A 212 -15.37 4.67 -1.93
N ARG A 213 -15.90 3.57 -1.37
CA ARG A 213 -16.02 2.30 -2.07
C ARG A 213 -16.75 2.43 -3.41
N ASP A 214 -17.78 3.28 -3.46
CA ASP A 214 -18.64 3.40 -4.64
C ASP A 214 -17.91 4.16 -5.75
N ILE A 215 -17.09 5.16 -5.40
CA ILE A 215 -16.18 5.83 -6.32
C ILE A 215 -15.20 4.83 -6.94
N LEU A 216 -14.55 3.99 -6.13
CA LEU A 216 -13.64 2.96 -6.62
C LEU A 216 -14.34 2.00 -7.58
N LEU A 217 -15.55 1.56 -7.22
CA LEU A 217 -16.32 0.63 -8.03
C LEU A 217 -16.77 1.25 -9.37
N TRP A 218 -17.12 2.54 -9.38
CA TRP A 218 -17.41 3.28 -10.62
C TRP A 218 -16.18 3.46 -11.51
N MET A 219 -14.99 3.55 -10.93
CA MET A 219 -13.73 3.53 -11.68
C MET A 219 -13.38 2.14 -12.26
N GLY A 220 -14.12 1.09 -11.89
CA GLY A 220 -13.78 -0.28 -12.26
C GLY A 220 -12.66 -0.88 -11.39
N ILE A 221 -12.36 -0.27 -10.24
CA ILE A 221 -11.38 -0.80 -9.29
C ILE A 221 -12.05 -1.92 -8.48
N ALA A 222 -11.39 -3.07 -8.39
CA ALA A 222 -11.87 -4.26 -7.69
C ALA A 222 -10.90 -4.70 -6.58
N SER A 223 -11.32 -5.71 -5.80
CA SER A 223 -10.48 -6.28 -4.74
C SER A 223 -9.34 -7.11 -5.33
N VAL A 224 -8.16 -7.02 -4.71
CA VAL A 224 -6.99 -7.87 -5.00
C VAL A 224 -7.10 -9.27 -4.35
N SER A 225 -8.24 -9.61 -3.75
CA SER A 225 -8.47 -10.93 -3.17
C SER A 225 -8.39 -12.03 -4.23
N ARG A 226 -7.92 -13.22 -3.85
CA ARG A 226 -7.85 -14.37 -4.76
C ARG A 226 -9.23 -14.72 -5.37
N LYS A 227 -10.30 -14.56 -4.58
CA LYS A 227 -11.69 -14.75 -5.03
C LYS A 227 -12.03 -13.77 -6.16
N SER A 228 -11.74 -12.49 -5.96
CA SER A 228 -11.96 -11.44 -6.95
C SER A 228 -11.19 -11.70 -8.24
N CYS A 229 -9.88 -11.94 -8.16
CA CYS A 229 -9.05 -12.24 -9.32
C CYS A 229 -9.60 -13.44 -10.11
N ALA A 230 -9.94 -14.52 -9.41
CA ALA A 230 -10.53 -15.71 -10.01
C ALA A 230 -11.86 -15.41 -10.71
N ASN A 231 -12.77 -14.68 -10.06
CA ASN A 231 -14.08 -14.36 -10.62
C ASN A 231 -13.98 -13.48 -11.86
N ILE A 232 -13.06 -12.51 -11.88
CA ILE A 232 -12.83 -11.66 -13.05
C ILE A 232 -12.25 -12.48 -14.20
N LEU A 233 -11.19 -13.25 -13.95
CA LEU A 233 -10.53 -14.03 -15.01
C LEU A 233 -11.43 -15.14 -15.58
N LYS A 234 -12.31 -15.74 -14.75
CA LYS A 234 -13.30 -16.74 -15.20
C LYS A 234 -14.34 -16.20 -16.18
N LYS A 235 -14.57 -14.89 -16.22
CA LYS A 235 -15.46 -14.28 -17.20
C LYS A 235 -14.93 -14.41 -18.64
N GLY A 236 -13.63 -14.73 -18.81
CA GLY A 236 -13.06 -15.18 -20.07
C GLY A 236 -12.49 -14.06 -20.95
N PRO A 237 -12.59 -14.20 -22.29
CA PRO A 237 -11.97 -13.30 -23.26
C PRO A 237 -12.20 -11.81 -22.99
N GLY A 238 -11.15 -11.00 -23.19
CA GLY A 238 -11.18 -9.56 -23.00
C GLY A 238 -11.10 -9.10 -21.54
N GLN A 239 -11.23 -9.99 -20.56
CA GLN A 239 -11.16 -9.60 -19.14
C GLN A 239 -9.72 -9.49 -18.68
N SER A 240 -9.39 -8.41 -17.98
CA SER A 240 -8.04 -8.25 -17.46
C SER A 240 -8.01 -7.73 -16.04
N ILE A 241 -7.01 -8.17 -15.27
CA ILE A 241 -6.74 -7.61 -13.96
C ILE A 241 -5.38 -6.93 -13.96
N THR A 242 -5.26 -5.86 -13.20
CA THR A 242 -3.97 -5.19 -12.96
C THR A 242 -3.61 -5.31 -11.49
N ILE A 243 -2.46 -5.93 -11.22
CA ILE A 243 -1.94 -6.11 -9.87
C ILE A 243 -0.66 -5.31 -9.74
N VAL A 244 -0.61 -4.43 -8.74
CA VAL A 244 0.62 -3.75 -8.34
C VAL A 244 1.44 -4.69 -7.47
N ILE A 245 2.44 -5.35 -8.06
CA ILE A 245 3.01 -6.60 -7.53
C ILE A 245 3.77 -6.41 -6.21
N GLY A 246 4.59 -5.36 -6.10
CA GLY A 246 5.39 -5.14 -4.90
C GLY A 246 4.55 -4.71 -3.68
N GLY A 247 3.37 -4.14 -3.90
CA GLY A 247 2.41 -3.79 -2.85
C GLY A 247 3.01 -2.89 -1.77
N ALA A 248 2.53 -3.07 -0.55
CA ALA A 248 2.99 -2.32 0.63
C ALA A 248 4.48 -2.51 0.97
N ALA A 249 5.14 -3.56 0.47
CA ALA A 249 6.56 -3.77 0.73
C ALA A 249 7.42 -2.81 -0.11
N GLU A 250 7.06 -2.64 -1.38
CA GLU A 250 7.71 -1.72 -2.30
C GLU A 250 7.39 -0.27 -1.98
N SER A 251 6.15 0.04 -1.55
CA SER A 251 5.77 1.41 -1.16
C SER A 251 6.57 1.96 0.04
N LEU A 252 7.12 1.10 0.89
CA LEU A 252 7.98 1.45 2.03
C LEU A 252 9.45 1.69 1.64
N SER A 253 9.83 1.41 0.40
CA SER A 253 11.17 1.61 -0.13
C SER A 253 11.15 2.42 -1.42
N ALA A 254 10.06 3.15 -1.65
CA ALA A 254 9.85 4.00 -2.80
C ALA A 254 10.61 5.32 -2.59
N HIS A 255 11.80 5.39 -3.18
CA HIS A 255 12.67 6.56 -3.14
C HIS A 255 12.86 7.13 -4.55
N PRO A 256 12.90 8.47 -4.70
CA PRO A 256 13.19 9.09 -5.99
C PRO A 256 14.51 8.60 -6.60
N GLY A 257 14.49 8.33 -7.89
CA GLY A 257 15.62 7.83 -8.67
C GLY A 257 15.98 6.37 -8.41
N THR A 258 15.16 5.58 -7.71
CA THR A 258 15.38 4.14 -7.52
C THR A 258 14.25 3.29 -8.10
N ALA A 259 14.56 2.04 -8.46
CA ALA A 259 13.60 1.05 -8.94
C ALA A 259 13.87 -0.30 -8.24
N ASP A 260 13.38 -0.41 -7.00
CA ASP A 260 13.59 -1.56 -6.12
C ASP A 260 12.34 -2.45 -6.08
N LEU A 261 12.26 -3.43 -6.98
CA LEU A 261 11.03 -4.20 -7.21
C LEU A 261 10.96 -5.42 -6.30
N THR A 262 9.90 -5.51 -5.48
CA THR A 262 9.65 -6.71 -4.66
C THR A 262 8.98 -7.80 -5.50
N LEU A 263 9.78 -8.61 -6.20
CA LEU A 263 9.28 -9.57 -7.20
C LEU A 263 9.80 -11.00 -7.02
N LYS A 264 11.03 -11.21 -6.52
CA LYS A 264 11.69 -12.54 -6.54
C LYS A 264 10.88 -13.66 -5.88
N LYS A 265 10.16 -13.36 -4.80
CA LYS A 265 9.33 -14.34 -4.07
C LYS A 265 7.84 -14.25 -4.40
N ARG A 266 7.43 -13.44 -5.38
CA ARG A 266 6.03 -13.20 -5.73
C ARG A 266 5.58 -14.11 -6.87
N PHE A 267 5.11 -15.31 -6.53
CA PHE A 267 4.56 -16.27 -7.52
C PHE A 267 3.04 -16.26 -7.62
N GLY A 268 2.34 -15.53 -6.74
CA GLY A 268 0.88 -15.59 -6.63
C GLY A 268 0.15 -15.17 -7.92
N PHE A 269 0.59 -14.09 -8.57
CA PHE A 269 -0.02 -13.62 -9.81
C PHE A 269 0.30 -14.52 -11.01
N ILE A 270 1.50 -15.11 -11.05
CA ILE A 270 1.92 -16.09 -12.06
C ILE A 270 1.07 -17.36 -11.94
N LYS A 271 0.89 -17.84 -10.71
CA LYS A 271 0.01 -18.97 -10.43
C LYS A 271 -1.42 -18.68 -10.88
N LEU A 272 -1.93 -17.47 -10.66
CA LEU A 272 -3.26 -17.07 -11.15
C LEU A 272 -3.30 -17.07 -12.69
N ALA A 273 -2.31 -16.48 -13.35
CA ALA A 273 -2.23 -16.45 -14.82
C ALA A 273 -2.34 -17.86 -15.41
N ILE A 274 -1.51 -18.78 -14.95
CA ILE A 274 -1.50 -20.17 -15.43
C ILE A 274 -2.82 -20.90 -15.10
N GLN A 275 -3.39 -20.70 -13.91
CA GLN A 275 -4.64 -21.38 -13.53
C GLN A 275 -5.84 -20.97 -14.40
N TYR A 276 -5.81 -19.74 -14.94
CA TYR A 276 -6.91 -19.18 -15.71
C TYR A 276 -6.60 -19.00 -17.20
N GLY A 277 -5.40 -19.38 -17.66
CA GLY A 277 -4.96 -19.17 -19.05
C GLY A 277 -4.94 -17.68 -19.41
N ALA A 278 -4.51 -16.84 -18.47
CA ALA A 278 -4.45 -15.40 -18.64
C ALA A 278 -3.02 -14.96 -18.91
N ASP A 279 -2.77 -14.40 -20.09
CA ASP A 279 -1.43 -14.01 -20.51
C ASP A 279 -0.90 -12.90 -19.59
N LEU A 280 0.37 -13.00 -19.22
CA LEU A 280 1.03 -12.06 -18.31
C LEU A 280 1.58 -10.88 -19.10
N VAL A 281 1.23 -9.65 -18.73
CA VAL A 281 1.78 -8.44 -19.34
C VAL A 281 2.63 -7.71 -18.30
N PRO A 282 3.96 -7.71 -18.43
CA PRO A 282 4.82 -6.88 -17.60
C PRO A 282 4.58 -5.39 -17.89
N VAL A 283 4.36 -4.60 -16.85
CA VAL A 283 4.14 -3.16 -16.96
C VAL A 283 5.14 -2.43 -16.07
N PHE A 284 5.92 -1.52 -16.65
CA PHE A 284 6.88 -0.69 -15.92
C PHE A 284 6.51 0.79 -16.02
N SER A 285 6.45 1.47 -14.87
CA SER A 285 6.11 2.89 -14.73
C SER A 285 7.35 3.69 -14.33
N PHE A 286 7.90 4.41 -15.30
CA PHE A 286 8.98 5.37 -15.05
C PHE A 286 8.42 6.63 -14.39
N GLY A 287 9.12 7.16 -13.38
CA GLY A 287 8.73 8.38 -12.66
C GLY A 287 7.76 8.17 -11.49
N GLU A 288 7.21 6.97 -11.31
CA GLU A 288 6.27 6.66 -10.22
C GLU A 288 6.87 6.90 -8.83
N ASN A 289 8.14 6.53 -8.62
CA ASN A 289 8.83 6.75 -7.34
C ASN A 289 9.25 8.22 -7.12
N ASP A 290 9.19 9.07 -8.15
CA ASP A 290 9.70 10.45 -8.11
C ASP A 290 8.61 11.46 -7.70
N ILE A 291 7.35 11.02 -7.58
CA ILE A 291 6.23 11.90 -7.25
C ILE A 291 6.10 12.19 -5.75
N TYR A 292 6.89 11.54 -4.90
CA TYR A 292 6.95 11.80 -3.47
C TYR A 292 8.37 11.61 -2.94
N GLU A 293 8.70 12.31 -1.87
CA GLU A 293 9.89 12.04 -1.08
C GLU A 293 9.50 11.24 0.16
N GLN A 294 9.93 9.98 0.20
CA GLN A 294 9.80 9.15 1.38
C GLN A 294 10.87 9.55 2.39
N LEU A 295 10.45 9.88 3.62
CA LEU A 295 11.39 10.08 4.72
C LEU A 295 12.11 8.76 4.96
N SER A 296 13.45 8.80 4.95
CA SER A 296 14.30 7.63 5.12
C SER A 296 14.04 6.99 6.48
N ASN A 297 13.31 5.88 6.50
CA ASN A 297 13.18 5.04 7.68
C ASN A 297 14.24 3.96 7.62
N GLU A 298 15.42 4.27 8.15
CA GLU A 298 16.53 3.31 8.20
C GLU A 298 16.12 2.02 8.93
N LYS A 299 16.57 0.88 8.38
CA LYS A 299 16.36 -0.45 8.98
C LYS A 299 16.98 -0.45 10.37
N GLY A 300 16.14 -0.62 11.40
CA GLY A 300 16.56 -0.67 12.81
C GLY A 300 15.94 0.41 13.68
N THR A 301 15.43 1.49 13.09
CA THR A 301 14.71 2.54 13.83
C THR A 301 13.43 2.02 14.49
N THR A 302 13.04 2.61 15.62
CA THR A 302 11.77 2.29 16.31
C THR A 302 10.57 2.49 15.38
N LEU A 303 10.65 3.50 14.51
CA LEU A 303 9.66 3.83 13.51
C LEU A 303 9.53 2.75 12.42
N TYR A 304 10.65 2.24 11.89
CA TYR A 304 10.67 1.10 10.97
C TYR A 304 10.06 -0.16 11.61
N LYS A 305 10.40 -0.45 12.87
CA LYS A 305 9.82 -1.59 13.61
C LYS A 305 8.32 -1.45 13.79
N LEU A 306 7.84 -0.23 14.11
CA LEU A 306 6.41 0.05 14.26
C LEU A 306 5.65 -0.08 12.93
N GLN A 307 6.19 0.49 11.85
CA GLN A 307 5.61 0.36 10.50
C GLN A 307 5.55 -1.10 10.05
N LYS A 308 6.60 -1.89 10.28
CA LYS A 308 6.62 -3.33 9.96
C LYS A 308 5.62 -4.13 10.79
N LYS A 309 5.49 -3.81 12.09
CA LYS A 309 4.48 -4.44 12.95
C LYS A 309 3.06 -4.11 12.48
N PHE A 310 2.80 -2.85 12.12
CA PHE A 310 1.53 -2.40 11.56
C PHE A 310 1.25 -3.06 10.19
N GLN A 311 2.26 -3.15 9.32
CA GLN A 311 2.19 -3.88 8.05
C GLN A 311 1.74 -5.31 8.24
N HIS A 312 2.38 -6.01 9.17
CA HIS A 312 2.10 -7.43 9.43
C HIS A 312 0.70 -7.63 9.98
N LEU A 313 0.21 -6.70 10.81
CA LEU A 313 -1.09 -6.79 11.47
C LEU A 313 -2.26 -6.42 10.55
N PHE A 314 -2.10 -5.39 9.71
CA PHE A 314 -3.20 -4.81 8.93
C PHE A 314 -3.06 -4.98 7.41
N GLY A 315 -1.92 -5.49 6.92
CA GLY A 315 -1.67 -5.69 5.48
C GLY A 315 -1.43 -4.39 4.69
N PHE A 316 -1.48 -3.23 5.34
CA PHE A 316 -1.13 -1.93 4.78
C PHE A 316 -0.20 -1.16 5.71
N THR A 317 0.50 -0.16 5.19
CA THR A 317 1.38 0.71 5.99
C THR A 317 1.07 2.16 5.69
N LEU A 318 1.37 3.03 6.65
CA LEU A 318 1.43 4.46 6.44
C LEU A 318 2.90 4.81 6.17
N PRO A 319 3.34 4.85 4.90
CA PRO A 319 4.64 5.42 4.59
C PRO A 319 4.65 6.87 5.06
N LEU A 320 5.73 7.29 5.71
CA LEU A 320 5.95 8.69 6.04
C LEU A 320 6.61 9.32 4.84
N PHE A 321 5.86 10.13 4.13
CA PHE A 321 6.31 10.83 2.94
C PHE A 321 5.89 12.28 3.01
N HIS A 322 6.64 13.12 2.32
CA HIS A 322 6.20 14.45 1.97
C HIS A 322 6.24 14.59 0.45
N GLY A 323 5.31 15.37 -0.06
CA GLY A 323 5.46 16.03 -1.34
C GLY A 323 5.37 17.52 -1.11
N ARG A 324 4.61 18.21 -1.94
CA ARG A 324 4.38 19.64 -1.85
C ARG A 324 3.08 20.00 -1.13
N GLY A 325 2.91 21.27 -0.81
CA GLY A 325 1.63 21.82 -0.37
C GLY A 325 0.70 22.14 -1.55
N ILE A 326 -0.55 22.53 -1.25
CA ILE A 326 -1.47 23.05 -2.27
C ILE A 326 -0.97 24.40 -2.80
N LEU A 327 -0.46 25.25 -1.90
CA LEU A 327 0.00 26.62 -2.17
C LEU A 327 1.53 26.81 -2.07
N ASN A 328 2.27 25.75 -1.76
CA ASN A 328 3.74 25.79 -1.68
C ASN A 328 4.32 24.54 -2.34
N TYR A 329 5.59 24.59 -2.72
CA TYR A 329 6.30 23.51 -3.42
C TYR A 329 7.15 22.62 -2.49
N THR A 330 7.33 23.00 -1.22
CA THR A 330 8.33 22.40 -0.33
C THR A 330 7.77 21.36 0.64
N ILE A 331 6.56 21.55 1.19
CA ILE A 331 6.02 20.66 2.24
C ILE A 331 4.51 20.46 2.10
N GLY A 332 4.09 19.20 1.99
CA GLY A 332 2.70 18.79 2.15
C GLY A 332 2.47 17.34 1.74
N LEU A 333 1.20 16.98 1.51
CA LEU A 333 0.79 15.63 1.12
C LEU A 333 0.48 15.51 -0.38
N MET A 334 0.61 16.61 -1.12
CA MET A 334 0.41 16.61 -2.57
C MET A 334 1.63 16.05 -3.27
N PRO A 335 1.48 15.20 -4.28
CA PRO A 335 2.62 14.66 -5.01
C PRO A 335 3.33 15.77 -5.81
N TYR A 336 4.62 15.60 -6.04
CA TYR A 336 5.38 16.43 -6.96
C TYR A 336 4.89 16.24 -8.40
N ARG A 337 5.03 17.32 -9.19
CA ARG A 337 4.61 17.35 -10.58
C ARG A 337 5.69 16.76 -11.48
N ARG A 338 5.84 15.43 -11.49
CA ARG A 338 6.83 14.69 -12.30
C ARG A 338 6.14 13.88 -13.40
N ARG A 339 6.86 13.67 -14.50
CA ARG A 339 6.39 12.87 -15.64
C ARG A 339 6.26 11.41 -15.23
N ILE A 340 5.15 10.75 -15.57
CA ILE A 340 4.97 9.30 -15.39
C ILE A 340 4.80 8.66 -16.77
N VAL A 341 5.65 7.69 -17.11
CA VAL A 341 5.54 6.94 -18.38
C VAL A 341 5.32 5.48 -18.07
N ILE A 342 4.14 4.97 -18.42
CA ILE A 342 3.73 3.59 -18.20
C ILE A 342 3.98 2.83 -19.49
N VAL A 343 4.91 1.87 -19.46
CA VAL A 343 5.22 0.99 -20.58
C VAL A 343 4.62 -0.38 -20.33
N CYS A 344 3.65 -0.77 -21.16
CA CYS A 344 3.12 -2.13 -21.25
C CYS A 344 3.97 -2.94 -22.23
N GLY A 345 4.69 -3.92 -21.68
CA GLY A 345 5.56 -4.80 -22.44
C GLY A 345 4.83 -5.85 -23.25
N ARG A 346 5.61 -6.79 -23.80
CA ARG A 346 5.07 -7.89 -24.60
C ARG A 346 4.41 -8.95 -23.71
N PRO A 347 3.28 -9.52 -24.13
CA PRO A 347 2.60 -10.55 -23.36
C PRO A 347 3.44 -11.83 -23.31
N ILE A 348 3.46 -12.47 -22.15
CA ILE A 348 4.00 -13.80 -21.93
C ILE A 348 2.83 -14.76 -21.94
N HIS A 349 2.81 -15.59 -22.97
CA HIS A 349 1.77 -16.59 -23.14
C HIS A 349 1.88 -17.66 -22.05
N VAL A 350 0.74 -18.07 -21.51
CA VAL A 350 0.67 -19.18 -20.54
C VAL A 350 -0.38 -20.19 -20.96
N GLU A 351 -0.01 -21.47 -20.88
CA GLU A 351 -0.98 -22.55 -21.04
C GLU A 351 -1.75 -22.77 -19.75
N ARG A 352 -3.05 -23.08 -19.87
CA ARG A 352 -3.91 -23.24 -18.70
C ARG A 352 -3.62 -24.56 -17.99
N VAL A 353 -3.11 -24.48 -16.76
CA VAL A 353 -2.83 -25.64 -15.90
C VAL A 353 -3.48 -25.45 -14.53
N ALA A 354 -4.37 -26.35 -14.12
CA ALA A 354 -5.11 -26.23 -12.86
C ALA A 354 -4.20 -26.23 -11.62
N ASN A 355 -3.17 -27.09 -11.63
CA ASN A 355 -2.20 -27.24 -10.55
C ASN A 355 -0.77 -27.10 -11.13
N PRO A 356 -0.29 -25.87 -11.35
CA PRO A 356 1.04 -25.66 -11.92
C PRO A 356 2.13 -26.15 -10.95
N SER A 357 3.15 -26.81 -11.49
CA SER A 357 4.34 -27.22 -10.74
C SER A 357 5.17 -25.99 -10.35
N GLN A 358 6.00 -26.12 -9.31
CA GLN A 358 6.89 -25.04 -8.90
C GLN A 358 7.88 -24.66 -10.02
N GLN A 359 8.37 -25.64 -10.77
CA GLN A 359 9.25 -25.42 -11.92
C GLN A 359 8.59 -24.55 -13.00
N LEU A 360 7.33 -24.82 -13.36
CA LEU A 360 6.59 -24.02 -14.34
C LEU A 360 6.40 -22.58 -13.85
N LEU A 361 6.16 -22.38 -12.54
CA LEU A 361 6.07 -21.04 -11.96
C LEU A 361 7.38 -20.28 -12.06
N GLU A 362 8.52 -20.94 -11.82
CA GLU A 362 9.85 -20.37 -11.90
C GLU A 362 10.27 -20.04 -13.33
N GLU A 363 10.00 -20.94 -14.28
CA GLU A 363 10.24 -20.71 -15.71
C GLU A 363 9.40 -19.52 -16.23
N THR A 364 8.11 -19.47 -15.88
CA THR A 364 7.24 -18.35 -16.26
C THR A 364 7.67 -17.04 -15.59
N GLN A 365 8.09 -17.09 -14.32
CA GLN A 365 8.63 -15.91 -13.62
C GLN A 365 9.90 -15.40 -14.27
N LYS A 366 10.78 -16.30 -14.72
CA LYS A 366 12.01 -15.94 -15.40
C LYS A 366 11.70 -15.15 -16.68
N LEU A 367 10.79 -15.64 -17.52
CA LEU A 367 10.33 -14.92 -18.72
C LEU A 367 9.73 -13.54 -18.37
N TYR A 368 8.94 -13.48 -17.29
CA TYR A 368 8.37 -12.24 -16.77
C TYR A 368 9.42 -11.23 -16.35
N ILE A 369 10.45 -11.68 -15.63
CA ILE A 369 11.56 -10.85 -15.18
C ILE A 369 12.41 -10.40 -16.37
N GLU A 370 12.71 -11.29 -17.31
CA GLU A 370 13.49 -10.97 -18.51
C GLU A 370 12.83 -9.86 -19.33
N GLU A 371 11.51 -9.94 -19.54
CA GLU A 371 10.78 -8.90 -20.26
C GLU A 371 10.73 -7.59 -19.47
N LEU A 372 10.57 -7.62 -18.15
CA LEU A 372 10.62 -6.42 -17.30
C LEU A 372 12.00 -5.74 -17.33
N MET A 373 13.07 -6.53 -17.27
CA MET A 373 14.45 -6.06 -17.41
C MET A 373 14.69 -5.46 -18.80
N ARG A 374 14.16 -6.09 -19.85
CA ARG A 374 14.25 -5.54 -21.20
C ARG A 374 13.58 -4.17 -21.31
N ILE A 375 12.37 -4.00 -20.77
CA ILE A 375 11.69 -2.69 -20.74
C ILE A 375 12.59 -1.66 -20.05
N TRP A 376 13.13 -2.01 -18.86
CA TRP A 376 14.06 -1.14 -18.15
C TRP A 376 15.27 -0.75 -19.02
N ASP A 377 15.98 -1.73 -19.58
CA ASP A 377 17.19 -1.49 -20.37
C ASP A 377 16.91 -0.70 -21.65
N THR A 378 15.72 -0.86 -22.24
CA THR A 378 15.30 -0.13 -23.45
C THR A 378 15.05 1.35 -23.15
N TYR A 379 14.40 1.67 -22.03
CA TYR A 379 13.86 3.02 -21.79
C TYR A 379 14.52 3.80 -20.65
N LYS A 380 15.38 3.19 -19.82
CA LYS A 380 15.99 3.85 -18.66
C LYS A 380 16.76 5.13 -19.00
N ASP A 381 17.43 5.18 -20.15
CA ASP A 381 18.19 6.37 -20.55
C ASP A 381 17.29 7.49 -21.08
N ALA A 382 16.09 7.15 -21.56
CA ALA A 382 15.10 8.13 -21.99
C ALA A 382 14.31 8.69 -20.80
N PHE A 383 13.84 7.82 -19.90
CA PHE A 383 12.83 8.17 -18.89
C PHE A 383 13.34 8.16 -17.44
N ALA A 384 14.47 7.49 -17.15
CA ALA A 384 15.10 7.45 -15.83
C ALA A 384 16.48 8.16 -15.84
N LYS A 385 16.56 9.34 -16.45
CA LYS A 385 17.82 10.13 -16.58
C LYS A 385 18.45 10.49 -15.24
N GLN A 386 17.65 10.62 -14.19
CA GLN A 386 18.09 10.98 -12.83
C GLN A 386 18.19 9.76 -11.90
N ARG A 387 18.28 8.54 -12.47
CA ARG A 387 18.42 7.32 -11.67
C ARG A 387 19.69 7.37 -10.84
N ARG A 388 19.57 6.95 -9.58
CA ARG A 388 20.68 6.84 -8.63
C ARG A 388 21.35 5.46 -8.67
N LYS A 389 20.62 4.45 -9.16
CA LYS A 389 21.09 3.08 -9.37
C LYS A 389 20.26 2.37 -10.42
N GLU A 390 20.77 1.25 -10.90
CA GLU A 390 20.03 0.34 -11.79
C GLU A 390 18.89 -0.37 -11.03
N LEU A 391 17.91 -0.85 -11.81
CA LEU A 391 16.78 -1.62 -11.29
C LEU A 391 17.28 -2.84 -10.53
N THR A 392 16.76 -3.02 -9.32
CA THR A 392 17.13 -4.13 -8.44
C THR A 392 15.89 -4.93 -8.07
N LEU A 393 15.97 -6.25 -8.23
CA LEU A 393 14.91 -7.17 -7.82
C LEU A 393 15.16 -7.64 -6.38
N ILE A 394 14.21 -7.37 -5.49
CA ILE A 394 14.24 -7.68 -4.07
C ILE A 394 13.35 -8.90 -3.76
N ALA A 395 13.75 -9.62 -2.71
CA ALA A 395 13.09 -10.80 -2.15
C ALA A 395 11.76 -10.51 -1.48
#